data_AF-A0A1S3R448-F1
#
_entry.id   AF-A0A1S3R448-F1
#
_cell.length_a   1.000
_cell.length_b   1.000
_cell.length_c   1.000
_cell.angle_alpha   90.00
_cell.angle_beta   90.00
_cell.angle_gamma   90.00
#
_symmetry.space_group_name_H-M   'P 1'
#
loop_
_entity.id
_entity.type
_entity.pdbx_description
1 polymer ?
#
loop_
_entity_poly.entity_id
_entity_poly.type
_entity_poly.pdbx_seq_one_letter_code
_entity_poly.pdbx_strand_id
1 'polypeptide(L)'
;YDRLQKLIRDFQPFRDLWTTTSDWLRWHDSWHNDPLSIIDPEQLERNVTDAFKTMHKCVKMFKDIPACQEVASDIRGKIDDFRPYIPLIQGLRNPGMRGRHWQLLSDRIHMNVKPKANLTFSRCLELGLQDHVDEIAQVAEVAGKEYAIEQ
;
A
#
# COMPACT_ATOMS: atom_id res chain seq x y z
N TYR A 1 27.72 1.58 31.54
CA TYR A 1 27.26 1.39 30.15
C TYR A 1 25.77 1.01 30.10
N ASP A 2 25.24 0.29 31.11
CA ASP A 2 23.86 -0.24 31.14
C ASP A 2 22.74 0.83 31.16
N ARG A 3 22.98 2.00 31.76
CA ARG A 3 22.00 3.09 31.81
C ARG A 3 21.69 3.65 30.42
N LEU A 4 22.69 3.74 29.55
CA LEU A 4 22.50 4.19 28.16
C LEU A 4 21.69 3.17 27.35
N GLN A 5 22.01 1.89 27.49
CA GLN A 5 21.28 0.80 26.82
C GLN A 5 19.81 0.74 27.26
N LYS A 6 19.55 0.94 28.56
CA LYS A 6 18.19 1.07 29.09
C LYS A 6 17.45 2.25 28.46
N LEU A 7 18.05 3.44 28.43
CA LEU A 7 17.44 4.62 27.82
C LEU A 7 17.11 4.43 26.33
N ILE A 8 18.02 3.82 25.56
CA ILE A 8 17.80 3.52 24.15
C ILE A 8 16.58 2.61 23.99
N ARG A 9 16.52 1.53 24.77
CA ARG A 9 15.40 0.57 24.73
C ARG A 9 14.08 1.21 25.14
N ASP A 10 14.09 2.05 26.17
CA ASP A 10 12.88 2.71 26.68
C ASP A 10 12.37 3.80 25.69
N PHE A 11 13.27 4.39 24.90
CA PHE A 11 12.91 5.38 23.86
C PHE A 11 12.48 4.76 22.53
N GLN A 12 12.93 3.54 22.21
CA GLN A 12 12.67 2.86 20.94
C GLN A 12 11.18 2.87 20.52
N PRO A 13 10.19 2.61 21.40
CA PRO A 13 8.78 2.58 21.01
C PRO A 13 8.25 3.94 20.53
N PHE A 14 8.77 5.03 21.12
CA PHE A 14 8.38 6.39 20.74
C PHE A 14 8.95 6.73 19.37
N ARG A 15 10.21 6.37 19.13
CA ARG A 15 10.81 6.49 17.81
C ARG A 15 9.98 5.74 16.78
N ASP A 16 9.72 4.45 17.02
CA ASP A 16 8.97 3.60 16.10
C ASP A 16 7.58 4.19 15.77
N LEU A 17 6.86 4.66 16.79
CA LEU A 17 5.57 5.34 16.61
C LEU A 17 5.68 6.53 15.67
N TRP A 18 6.57 7.48 15.96
CA TRP A 18 6.61 8.74 15.23
C TRP A 18 7.23 8.60 13.84
N THR A 19 8.26 7.75 13.68
CA THR A 19 8.86 7.49 12.36
C THR A 19 7.88 6.75 11.47
N THR A 20 7.26 5.67 11.94
CA THR A 20 6.30 4.92 11.13
C THR A 20 5.04 5.73 10.83
N THR A 21 4.59 6.61 11.75
CA THR A 21 3.49 7.54 11.46
C THR A 21 3.86 8.51 10.35
N SER A 22 5.04 9.15 10.45
CA SER A 22 5.52 10.09 9.42
C SER A 22 5.68 9.42 8.06
N ASP A 23 6.29 8.23 8.04
CA ASP A 23 6.49 7.45 6.82
C ASP A 23 5.16 7.05 6.20
N TRP A 24 4.22 6.55 7.01
CA TRP A 24 2.87 6.19 6.55
C TRP A 24 2.15 7.36 5.90
N LEU A 25 2.13 8.53 6.55
CA LEU A 25 1.44 9.70 6.01
C LEU A 25 2.04 10.15 4.67
N ARG A 26 3.38 10.12 4.56
CA ARG A 26 4.09 10.45 3.32
C ARG A 26 3.82 9.43 2.21
N TRP A 27 3.91 8.14 2.53
CA TRP A 27 3.66 7.08 1.57
C TRP A 27 2.23 7.07 1.09
N HIS A 28 1.26 7.21 2.00
CA HIS A 28 -0.15 7.26 1.66
C HIS A 28 -0.46 8.43 0.73
N ASP A 29 0.07 9.63 1.01
CA ASP A 29 -0.10 10.79 0.13
C ASP A 29 0.52 10.56 -1.26
N SER A 30 1.75 10.03 -1.31
CA SER A 30 2.45 9.69 -2.54
C SER A 30 1.70 8.62 -3.34
N TRP A 31 1.31 7.50 -2.73
CA TRP A 31 0.59 6.43 -3.43
C TRP A 31 -0.76 6.87 -3.95
N HIS A 32 -1.42 7.80 -3.26
CA HIS A 32 -2.68 8.36 -3.69
C HIS A 32 -2.50 9.30 -4.90
N ASN A 33 -1.56 10.26 -4.80
CA ASN A 33 -1.51 11.42 -5.69
C ASN A 33 -0.45 11.32 -6.80
N ASP A 34 0.60 10.52 -6.62
CA ASP A 34 1.65 10.38 -7.62
C ASP A 34 1.19 9.45 -8.76
N PRO A 35 1.79 9.56 -9.95
CA PRO A 35 1.53 8.62 -11.03
C PRO A 35 1.80 7.19 -10.58
N LEU A 36 0.86 6.27 -10.84
CA LEU A 36 1.03 4.86 -10.53
C LEU A 36 2.35 4.32 -11.09
N SER A 37 2.80 4.83 -12.24
CA SER A 37 4.05 4.44 -12.91
C SER A 37 5.32 4.52 -12.06
N ILE A 38 5.35 5.35 -11.02
CA ILE A 38 6.51 5.48 -10.12
C ILE A 38 6.41 4.56 -8.89
N ILE A 39 5.25 3.95 -8.65
CA ILE A 39 5.03 3.05 -7.52
C ILE A 39 5.62 1.68 -7.84
N ASP A 40 6.48 1.22 -6.94
CA ASP A 40 6.94 -0.17 -6.86
C ASP A 40 5.94 -0.97 -5.99
N PRO A 41 5.20 -1.92 -6.59
CA PRO A 41 4.17 -2.67 -5.86
C PRO A 41 4.73 -3.62 -4.79
N GLU A 42 5.94 -4.16 -4.97
CA GLU A 42 6.56 -5.02 -3.96
C GLU A 42 6.99 -4.19 -2.76
N GLN A 43 7.61 -3.03 -3.01
CA GLN A 43 8.02 -2.13 -1.94
C GLN A 43 6.81 -1.58 -1.17
N LEU A 44 5.71 -1.28 -1.87
CA LEU A 44 4.45 -0.86 -1.26
C LEU A 44 3.93 -1.93 -0.30
N GLU A 45 3.81 -3.19 -0.74
CA GLU A 45 3.30 -4.28 0.11
C GLU A 45 4.17 -4.49 1.36
N ARG A 46 5.50 -4.46 1.20
CA ARG A 46 6.44 -4.56 2.32
C ARG A 46 6.26 -3.41 3.30
N ASN A 47 6.21 -2.18 2.82
CA ASN A 47 6.01 -0.98 3.65
C ASN A 47 4.72 -1.04 4.46
N VAL A 48 3.60 -1.39 3.81
CA VAL A 48 2.29 -1.51 4.47
C VAL A 48 2.34 -2.60 5.56
N THR A 49 2.89 -3.77 5.23
CA THR A 49 2.97 -4.91 6.14
C THR A 49 3.82 -4.61 7.37
N ASP A 50 4.99 -3.99 7.18
CA ASP A 50 5.91 -3.68 8.26
C ASP A 50 5.39 -2.53 9.13
N ALA A 51 4.79 -1.50 8.53
CA ALA A 51 4.13 -0.41 9.26
C ALA A 51 2.99 -0.94 10.14
N PHE A 52 2.15 -1.84 9.60
CA PHE A 52 1.06 -2.46 10.36
C PHE A 52 1.59 -3.22 11.58
N LYS A 53 2.62 -4.05 11.39
CA LYS A 53 3.26 -4.82 12.48
C LYS A 53 3.85 -3.90 13.54
N THR A 54 4.52 -2.83 13.13
CA THR A 54 5.11 -1.85 14.04
C THR A 54 4.03 -1.13 14.85
N MET A 55 2.99 -0.61 14.20
CA MET A 55 1.87 0.05 14.88
C MET A 55 1.12 -0.89 15.81
N HIS A 56 0.90 -2.14 15.42
CA HIS A 56 0.31 -3.15 16.29
C HIS A 56 1.14 -3.40 17.57
N LYS A 57 2.47 -3.37 17.47
CA LYS A 57 3.36 -3.42 18.65
C LYS A 57 3.24 -2.14 19.48
N CYS A 58 3.28 -0.95 18.86
CA CYS A 58 3.15 0.33 19.55
C CYS A 58 1.85 0.41 20.37
N VAL A 59 0.71 -0.04 19.84
CA VAL A 59 -0.57 -0.06 20.59
C VAL A 59 -0.48 -0.87 21.89
N LYS A 60 0.28 -1.97 21.90
CA LYS A 60 0.50 -2.79 23.10
C LYS A 60 1.49 -2.13 24.07
N MET A 61 2.53 -1.48 23.54
CA MET A 61 3.59 -0.85 24.35
C MET A 61 3.12 0.42 25.04
N PHE A 62 2.17 1.16 24.45
CA PHE A 62 1.66 2.41 24.99
C PHE A 62 0.38 2.27 25.83
N LYS A 63 0.04 1.08 26.32
CA LYS A 63 -1.15 0.85 27.17
C LYS A 63 -1.27 1.80 28.38
N ASP A 64 -0.13 2.27 28.90
CA ASP A 64 -0.06 3.16 30.07
C ASP A 64 0.12 4.64 29.66
N ILE A 65 0.14 4.94 28.36
CA ILE A 65 0.26 6.28 27.78
C ILE A 65 -0.85 6.48 26.73
N PRO A 66 -2.08 6.82 27.15
CA PRO A 66 -3.27 6.82 26.29
C PRO A 66 -3.08 7.63 25.00
N ALA A 67 -2.50 8.83 25.08
CA ALA A 67 -2.29 9.68 23.91
C ALA A 67 -1.41 9.02 22.82
N CYS A 68 -0.37 8.28 23.20
CA CYS A 68 0.47 7.55 22.24
C CYS A 68 -0.24 6.29 21.71
N GLN A 69 -1.05 5.65 22.54
CA GLN A 69 -1.83 4.48 22.15
C GLN A 69 -2.93 4.83 21.15
N GLU A 70 -3.59 5.97 21.31
CA GLU A 70 -4.60 6.50 20.38
C GLU A 70 -3.98 6.72 19.01
N VAL A 71 -2.87 7.47 18.93
CA VAL A 71 -2.14 7.69 17.66
C VAL A 71 -1.75 6.37 17.00
N ALA A 72 -1.21 5.41 17.77
CA ALA A 72 -0.83 4.11 17.23
C ALA A 72 -2.04 3.32 16.70
N SER A 73 -3.19 3.44 17.35
CA SER A 73 -4.43 2.75 16.95
C SER A 73 -5.03 3.39 15.70
N ASP A 74 -5.05 4.71 15.62
CA ASP A 74 -5.56 5.47 14.47
C ASP A 74 -4.74 5.18 13.22
N ILE A 75 -3.41 5.23 13.32
CA ILE A 75 -2.52 4.93 12.19
C ILE A 75 -2.65 3.46 11.80
N ARG A 76 -2.73 2.53 12.76
CA ARG A 76 -2.97 1.11 12.45
C ARG A 76 -4.28 0.91 11.69
N GLY A 77 -5.36 1.58 12.09
CA GLY A 77 -6.66 1.53 11.42
C GLY A 77 -6.56 1.99 9.97
N LYS A 78 -5.96 3.17 9.74
CA LYS A 78 -5.73 3.69 8.38
C LYS A 78 -4.89 2.74 7.52
N ILE A 79 -3.89 2.09 8.11
CA ILE A 79 -3.09 1.08 7.40
C ILE A 79 -3.97 -0.10 7.02
N ASP A 80 -4.79 -0.62 7.93
CA ASP A 80 -5.65 -1.77 7.69
C ASP A 80 -6.70 -1.48 6.61
N ASP A 81 -7.31 -0.30 6.63
CA ASP A 81 -8.28 0.17 5.63
C ASP A 81 -7.67 0.27 4.22
N PHE A 82 -6.35 0.52 4.14
CA PHE A 82 -5.64 0.60 2.86
C PHE A 82 -5.25 -0.76 2.28
N ARG A 83 -5.07 -1.80 3.11
CA ARG A 83 -4.58 -3.12 2.67
C ARG A 83 -5.39 -3.76 1.54
N PRO A 84 -6.75 -3.67 1.52
CA PRO A 84 -7.55 -4.21 0.42
C PRO A 84 -7.21 -3.62 -0.95
N TYR A 85 -6.57 -2.45 -1.01
CA TYR A 85 -6.20 -1.80 -2.27
C TYR A 85 -4.83 -2.22 -2.82
N ILE A 86 -4.03 -2.97 -2.05
CA ILE A 86 -2.72 -3.45 -2.51
C ILE A 86 -2.83 -4.29 -3.80
N PRO A 87 -3.73 -5.29 -3.89
CA PRO A 87 -3.84 -6.11 -5.11
C PRO A 87 -4.30 -5.29 -6.33
N LEU A 88 -5.12 -4.26 -6.11
CA LEU A 88 -5.51 -3.32 -7.17
C LEU A 88 -4.29 -2.58 -7.73
N ILE A 89 -3.45 -2.01 -6.86
CA ILE A 89 -2.24 -1.31 -7.29
C ILE A 89 -1.27 -2.28 -7.99
N GLN A 90 -1.06 -3.47 -7.43
CA GLN A 90 -0.22 -4.52 -8.02
C GLN A 90 -0.71 -4.93 -9.41
N GLY A 91 -2.02 -5.14 -9.58
CA GLY A 91 -2.61 -5.53 -10.85
C GLY A 91 -2.45 -4.45 -11.93
N LEU A 92 -2.72 -3.19 -11.58
CA LEU A 92 -2.55 -2.05 -12.49
C LEU A 92 -1.08 -1.76 -12.83
N ARG A 93 -0.15 -2.21 -12.00
CA ARG A 93 1.30 -2.03 -12.17
C ARG A 93 2.04 -3.25 -12.70
N ASN A 94 1.32 -4.30 -13.04
CA ASN A 94 1.94 -5.51 -13.54
C ASN A 94 2.66 -5.24 -14.88
N PRO A 95 3.98 -5.50 -14.99
CA PRO A 95 4.77 -5.18 -16.19
C PRO A 95 4.35 -5.99 -17.43
N GLY A 96 3.66 -7.12 -17.25
CA GLY A 96 3.09 -7.91 -18.34
C GLY A 96 1.85 -7.29 -18.98
N MET A 97 1.27 -6.24 -18.39
CA MET A 97 0.05 -5.60 -18.90
C MET A 97 0.32 -4.90 -20.25
N ARG A 98 -0.40 -5.34 -21.29
CA ARG A 98 -0.29 -4.84 -22.68
C ARG A 98 -1.65 -4.39 -23.18
N GLY A 99 -1.69 -3.79 -24.37
CA GLY A 99 -2.94 -3.29 -24.97
C GLY A 99 -4.08 -4.32 -24.97
N ARG A 100 -3.78 -5.59 -25.25
CA ARG A 100 -4.76 -6.71 -25.18
C ARG A 100 -5.33 -6.92 -23.77
N HIS A 101 -4.49 -6.85 -22.74
CA HIS A 101 -4.89 -7.03 -21.35
C HIS A 101 -5.74 -5.84 -20.87
N TRP A 102 -5.37 -4.62 -21.24
CA TRP A 102 -6.15 -3.42 -20.92
C TRP A 102 -7.51 -3.39 -21.61
N GLN A 103 -7.58 -3.87 -22.86
CA GLN A 103 -8.86 -4.02 -23.56
C GLN A 103 -9.74 -5.06 -22.87
N LEU A 104 -9.20 -6.24 -22.59
CA LEU A 104 -9.92 -7.30 -21.87
C LEU A 104 -10.42 -6.82 -20.51
N LEU A 105 -9.57 -6.12 -19.76
CA LEU A 105 -9.95 -5.54 -18.48
C LEU A 105 -11.11 -4.54 -18.66
N SER A 106 -10.98 -3.63 -19.62
CA SER A 106 -12.00 -2.62 -19.90
C SER A 106 -13.35 -3.23 -20.28
N ASP A 107 -13.33 -4.33 -21.05
CA ASP A 107 -14.52 -5.05 -21.46
C ASP A 107 -15.18 -5.78 -20.27
N ARG A 108 -14.39 -6.36 -19.36
CA ARG A 108 -14.88 -7.10 -18.18
C ARG A 108 -15.55 -6.19 -17.15
N ILE A 109 -14.95 -5.03 -16.89
CA ILE A 109 -15.45 -4.10 -15.87
C ILE A 109 -16.37 -3.02 -16.47
N HIS A 110 -16.62 -3.09 -17.79
CA HIS A 110 -17.42 -2.11 -18.55
C HIS A 110 -16.96 -0.65 -18.37
N MET A 111 -15.65 -0.43 -18.20
CA MET A 111 -15.05 0.90 -18.05
C MET A 111 -13.80 1.02 -18.91
N ASN A 112 -13.61 2.16 -19.55
CA ASN A 112 -12.43 2.40 -20.39
C ASN A 112 -11.21 2.71 -19.52
N VAL A 113 -10.48 1.68 -19.12
CA VAL A 113 -9.24 1.78 -18.34
C VAL A 113 -8.05 1.64 -19.28
N LYS A 114 -7.25 2.71 -19.38
CA LYS A 114 -6.02 2.72 -20.19
C LYS A 114 -4.82 3.13 -19.34
N PRO A 115 -3.63 2.55 -19.60
CA PRO A 115 -2.41 3.00 -18.97
C PRO A 115 -2.10 4.39 -19.51
N LYS A 116 -2.44 5.41 -18.74
CA LYS A 116 -2.01 6.79 -19.01
C LYS A 116 -0.84 7.11 -18.09
N ALA A 117 0.11 7.89 -18.59
CA ALA A 117 1.29 8.30 -17.85
C ALA A 117 0.96 9.06 -16.54
N ASN A 118 -0.25 9.61 -16.44
CA ASN A 118 -0.75 10.36 -15.30
C ASN A 118 -1.88 9.65 -14.54
N LEU A 119 -2.08 8.34 -14.72
CA LEU A 119 -3.06 7.60 -13.93
C LEU A 119 -2.56 7.51 -12.48
N THR A 120 -3.33 8.07 -11.54
CA THR A 120 -3.04 8.03 -10.10
C THR A 120 -3.99 7.06 -9.40
N PHE A 121 -3.65 6.65 -8.18
CA PHE A 121 -4.54 5.78 -7.39
C PHE A 121 -5.84 6.50 -7.01
N SER A 122 -5.81 7.82 -6.71
CA SER A 122 -7.06 8.58 -6.50
C SER A 122 -7.99 8.47 -7.69
N ARG A 123 -7.44 8.57 -8.91
CA ARG A 123 -8.25 8.47 -10.13
C ARG A 123 -8.83 7.07 -10.30
N CYS A 124 -8.11 6.03 -9.89
CA CYS A 124 -8.65 4.67 -9.87
C CYS A 124 -9.83 4.54 -8.90
N LEU A 125 -9.77 5.18 -7.73
CA LEU A 125 -10.87 5.19 -6.77
C LEU A 125 -12.08 5.98 -7.28
N GLU A 126 -11.87 7.13 -7.91
CA GLU A 126 -12.93 7.93 -8.54
C GLU A 126 -13.66 7.16 -9.66
N LEU A 127 -12.94 6.29 -10.35
CA LEU A 127 -13.47 5.42 -11.39
C LEU A 127 -14.15 4.17 -10.82
N GLY A 128 -14.12 3.93 -9.51
CA GLY A 128 -14.72 2.73 -8.90
C GLY A 128 -13.91 1.46 -9.12
N LEU A 129 -12.61 1.54 -9.42
CA LEU A 129 -11.81 0.34 -9.68
C LEU A 129 -11.62 -0.55 -8.46
N GLN A 130 -11.82 -0.02 -7.25
CA GLN A 130 -11.81 -0.80 -6.01
C GLN A 130 -12.91 -1.86 -5.95
N ASP A 131 -13.99 -1.69 -6.70
CA ASP A 131 -15.10 -2.65 -6.73
C ASP A 131 -14.80 -3.83 -7.68
N HIS A 132 -13.68 -3.77 -8.40
CA HIS A 132 -13.25 -4.75 -9.42
C HIS A 132 -11.84 -5.28 -9.19
N VAL A 133 -11.39 -5.31 -7.92
CA VAL A 133 -10.04 -5.75 -7.55
C VAL A 133 -9.75 -7.17 -8.05
N ASP A 134 -10.72 -8.07 -7.94
CA ASP A 134 -10.58 -9.47 -8.33
C ASP A 134 -10.41 -9.64 -9.84
N GLU A 135 -11.21 -8.93 -10.65
CA GLU A 135 -11.09 -8.95 -12.10
C GLU A 135 -9.75 -8.38 -12.57
N ILE A 136 -9.31 -7.29 -11.94
CA ILE A 136 -8.02 -6.66 -12.23
C ILE A 136 -6.87 -7.61 -11.89
N ALA A 137 -6.92 -8.26 -10.72
CA ALA A 137 -5.91 -9.21 -10.29
C ALA A 137 -5.83 -10.42 -11.23
N GLN A 138 -6.98 -10.97 -11.67
CA GLN A 138 -7.01 -12.08 -12.62
C GLN A 138 -6.37 -11.73 -13.97
N VAL A 139 -6.71 -10.57 -14.54
CA VAL A 139 -6.13 -10.13 -15.82
C VAL A 139 -4.63 -9.89 -15.67
N ALA A 140 -4.20 -9.27 -14.56
CA ALA A 140 -2.79 -9.05 -14.27
C ALA A 140 -2.01 -10.37 -14.09
N GLU A 141 -2.61 -11.37 -13.45
CA GLU A 141 -1.97 -12.69 -13.29
C GLU A 141 -1.71 -13.36 -14.64
N VAL A 142 -2.70 -13.35 -15.55
CA VAL A 142 -2.53 -13.86 -16.93
C VAL A 142 -1.42 -13.10 -17.64
N ALA A 143 -1.45 -11.77 -17.57
CA ALA A 143 -0.44 -10.91 -18.17
C ALA A 143 0.98 -11.19 -17.63
N GLY A 144 1.11 -11.42 -16.31
CA GLY A 144 2.37 -11.76 -15.66
C GLY A 144 2.92 -13.11 -16.10
N LYS A 145 2.05 -14.13 -16.26
CA LYS A 145 2.44 -15.45 -16.78
C LYS A 145 2.94 -15.36 -18.22
N GLU A 146 2.25 -14.63 -19.08
CA GLU A 146 2.68 -14.42 -20.47
C GLU A 146 4.03 -13.71 -20.54
N TYR A 147 4.22 -12.68 -19.72
CA TYR A 147 5.47 -11.93 -19.65
C TYR A 147 6.66 -12.80 -19.27
N ALA A 148 6.48 -13.74 -18.33
CA ALA A 148 7.53 -14.66 -17.90
C ALA A 148 7.91 -15.71 -18.97
N ILE A 149 7.01 -16.03 -19.89
CA ILE A 149 7.26 -16.98 -21.00
C ILE A 149 7.96 -16.31 -22.18
N GLU A 150 7.72 -15.00 -22.37
CA GLU A 150 8.30 -14.21 -23.45
C GLU A 150 9.68 -13.61 -23.12
N GLN A 151 10.23 -13.90 -21.94
CA GLN A 151 11.59 -13.51 -21.49
C GLN A 151 12.65 -14.55 -21.85
#